data_AF-A0AAW5I564-F1
#
_entry.id   AF-A0AAW5I564-F1
#
_cell.length_a   1.000
_cell.length_b   1.000
_cell.length_c   1.000
_cell.angle_alpha   90.00
_cell.angle_beta   90.00
_cell.angle_gamma   90.00
#
_symmetry.space_group_name_H-M   'P 1'
#
loop_
_entity.id
_entity.type
_entity.pdbx_description
1 polymer ?
#
loop_
_entity_poly.entity_id
_entity_poly.type
_entity_poly.pdbx_seq_one_letter_code
_entity_poly.pdbx_strand_id
1 'polypeptide(L)'
;MNNYQFDIMERCDFMPLTAELASLPFCCGETEGDKDLEDFFHHNALLYPQERLGKTYCFVNNEGEFSEIVAFFSGLYQAHVLGFVAYSDIGIS
;
A
#
# COMPACT_ATOMS: atom_id res chain seq x y z
N MET A 1 -16.33 24.74 -4.56
CA MET A 1 -15.26 24.18 -3.71
C MET A 1 -14.63 23.10 -4.55
N ASN A 2 -13.36 23.26 -4.92
CA ASN A 2 -12.68 22.32 -5.81
C ASN A 2 -12.52 21.00 -5.06
N ASN A 3 -13.26 19.97 -5.48
CA ASN A 3 -13.00 18.58 -5.10
C ASN A 3 -11.63 18.23 -5.69
N TYR A 4 -10.57 18.41 -4.91
CA TYR A 4 -9.27 17.85 -5.25
C TYR A 4 -9.31 16.36 -4.92
N GLN A 5 -9.98 15.60 -5.78
CA GLN A 5 -9.89 14.16 -5.77
C GLN A 5 -8.42 13.82 -6.06
N PHE A 6 -7.69 13.34 -5.06
CA PHE A 6 -6.33 12.85 -5.25
C PHE A 6 -6.40 11.61 -6.15
N ASP A 7 -5.91 11.75 -7.38
CA ASP A 7 -5.82 10.63 -8.30
C ASP A 7 -4.52 9.87 -8.07
N ILE A 8 -4.64 8.74 -7.36
CA ILE A 8 -3.52 7.81 -7.10
C ILE A 8 -2.88 7.30 -8.40
N MET A 9 -3.62 7.26 -9.51
CA MET A 9 -3.13 6.73 -10.78
C MET A 9 -2.27 7.74 -11.53
N GLU A 10 -2.50 9.04 -11.31
CA GLU A 10 -1.72 10.11 -11.94
C GLU A 10 -0.55 10.57 -11.05
N ARG A 11 -0.70 10.53 -9.73
CA ARG A 11 0.23 11.15 -8.77
C ARG A 11 1.17 10.17 -8.08
N CYS A 12 0.92 8.87 -8.18
CA CYS A 12 1.71 7.86 -7.51
C CYS A 12 2.32 6.87 -8.50
N ASP A 13 3.52 6.41 -8.16
CA ASP A 13 4.20 5.37 -8.93
C ASP A 13 3.72 3.99 -8.48
N PHE A 14 3.20 3.20 -9.43
CA PHE A 14 2.81 1.82 -9.18
C PHE A 14 4.01 0.88 -9.41
N MET A 15 4.49 0.25 -8.34
CA MET A 15 5.69 -0.59 -8.41
C MET A 15 5.60 -1.83 -7.49
N PRO A 16 6.34 -2.91 -7.80
CA PRO A 16 6.39 -4.08 -6.93
C PRO A 16 7.01 -3.71 -5.57
N LEU A 17 6.44 -4.25 -4.48
CA LEU A 17 6.94 -4.03 -3.13
C LEU A 17 8.33 -4.66 -2.98
N THR A 18 9.31 -3.83 -2.64
CA THR A 18 10.67 -4.24 -2.28
C THR A 18 10.92 -4.03 -0.79
N ALA A 19 11.99 -4.62 -0.26
CA ALA A 19 12.39 -4.39 1.13
C ALA A 19 12.66 -2.91 1.45
N GLU A 20 13.16 -2.15 0.47
CA GLU A 20 13.38 -0.71 0.59
C GLU A 20 12.05 0.04 0.71
N LEU A 21 11.08 -0.28 -0.15
CA LEU A 21 9.77 0.36 -0.12
C LEU A 21 8.97 0.00 1.13
N ALA A 22 9.07 -1.24 1.62
CA ALA A 22 8.43 -1.65 2.87
C ALA A 22 8.94 -0.93 4.12
N SER A 23 10.07 -0.22 4.02
CA SER A 23 10.58 0.66 5.08
C SER A 23 9.99 2.07 5.05
N LEU A 24 9.26 2.42 3.98
CA LEU A 24 8.56 3.70 3.88
C LEU A 24 7.37 3.73 4.85
N PRO A 25 7.00 4.94 5.32
CA PRO A 25 5.80 5.10 6.13
C PRO A 25 4.55 4.69 5.34
N PHE A 26 3.67 3.94 6.00
CA PHE A 26 2.35 3.57 5.52
C PHE A 26 1.39 3.68 6.71
N CYS A 27 0.26 4.36 6.54
CA CYS A 27 -0.78 4.47 7.56
C CYS A 27 -2.13 4.27 6.89
N CYS A 28 -2.84 3.19 7.22
CA CYS A 28 -4.10 2.83 6.56
C CYS A 28 -5.32 3.58 7.14
N GLY A 29 -5.15 4.29 8.25
CA GLY A 29 -6.23 4.98 8.97
C GLY A 29 -6.23 4.65 10.46
N GLU A 30 -7.18 5.25 11.18
CA GLU A 30 -7.23 5.19 12.65
C GLU A 30 -8.17 4.09 13.18
N THR A 31 -8.92 3.40 12.31
CA THR A 31 -9.83 2.35 12.77
C THR A 31 -9.08 1.07 13.11
N GLU A 32 -9.67 0.21 13.96
CA GLU A 32 -9.03 -1.05 14.34
C GLU A 32 -8.78 -1.97 13.13
N GLY A 33 -9.66 -1.94 12.12
CA GLY A 33 -9.46 -2.68 10.87
C GLY A 33 -8.31 -2.14 10.01
N ASP A 34 -8.02 -0.83 10.10
CA ASP A 34 -6.93 -0.19 9.38
C ASP A 34 -5.57 -0.50 10.04
N LYS A 35 -5.54 -0.52 11.38
CA LYS A 35 -4.34 -0.93 12.15
C LYS A 35 -3.95 -2.37 11.88
N ASP A 36 -4.92 -3.28 11.74
CA ASP A 36 -4.66 -4.67 11.37
C ASP A 36 -4.03 -4.77 9.96
N LEU A 37 -4.46 -3.92 9.03
CA LEU A 37 -3.91 -3.87 7.66
C LEU A 37 -2.50 -3.24 7.62
N GLU A 38 -2.25 -2.23 8.45
CA GLU A 38 -0.94 -1.62 8.63
C GLU A 38 0.04 -2.61 9.25
N ASP A 39 -0.36 -3.33 10.30
CA ASP A 39 0.45 -4.37 10.93
C ASP A 39 0.77 -5.51 9.94
N PHE A 40 -0.23 -5.93 9.15
CA PHE A 40 -0.03 -6.89 8.07
C PHE A 40 0.97 -6.38 7.02
N PHE A 41 0.91 -5.09 6.67
CA PHE A 41 1.83 -4.51 5.71
C PHE A 41 3.29 -4.58 6.21
N HIS A 42 3.53 -4.15 7.45
CA HIS A 42 4.88 -4.09 8.00
C HIS A 42 5.49 -5.46 8.29
N HIS A 43 4.68 -6.44 8.70
CA HIS A 43 5.18 -7.76 9.11
C HIS A 43 5.09 -8.83 8.02
N ASN A 44 4.03 -8.81 7.20
CA ASN A 44 3.66 -9.95 6.37
C ASN A 44 3.74 -9.67 4.86
N ALA A 45 3.55 -8.42 4.42
CA ALA A 45 3.49 -8.10 2.99
C ALA A 45 4.78 -8.39 2.23
N LEU A 46 5.94 -8.31 2.90
CA LEU A 46 7.25 -8.68 2.35
C LEU A 46 7.46 -10.20 2.23
N LEU A 47 6.80 -11.00 3.06
CA LEU A 47 6.93 -12.46 3.01
C LEU A 47 6.32 -13.03 1.73
N TYR A 48 5.32 -12.36 1.16
CA TYR A 48 4.62 -12.82 -0.04
C TYR A 48 5.53 -12.92 -1.27
N PRO A 49 6.30 -11.88 -1.62
CA PRO A 49 7.30 -11.98 -2.68
C PRO A 49 8.51 -12.85 -2.28
N GLN A 50 8.94 -12.83 -1.00
CA GLN A 50 10.11 -13.59 -0.54
C GLN A 50 9.91 -15.11 -0.59
N GLU A 51 8.78 -15.59 -0.06
CA GLU A 51 8.44 -17.01 0.02
C GLU A 51 7.75 -17.53 -1.26
N ARG A 52 7.69 -16.69 -2.31
CA ARG A 52 6.99 -16.98 -3.58
C ARG A 52 5.52 -17.37 -3.36
N LEU A 53 4.90 -16.86 -2.30
CA LEU A 53 3.48 -17.05 -2.00
C LEU A 53 2.60 -16.16 -2.88
N GLY A 54 3.15 -15.04 -3.35
CA GLY A 54 2.41 -14.07 -4.15
C GLY A 54 3.30 -12.98 -4.74
N LYS A 55 2.66 -11.92 -5.21
CA LYS A 55 3.29 -10.64 -5.51
C LYS A 55 2.55 -9.54 -4.75
N THR A 56 3.32 -8.62 -4.19
CA THR A 56 2.79 -7.41 -3.57
C THR A 56 3.24 -6.22 -4.41
N TYR A 57 2.33 -5.29 -4.66
CA TYR A 57 2.57 -4.03 -5.35
C TYR A 57 2.11 -2.88 -4.47
N CYS A 58 2.72 -1.72 -4.63
CA CYS A 58 2.39 -0.52 -3.88
C CYS A 58 2.32 0.70 -4.80
N PHE A 59 1.51 1.67 -4.38
CA PHE A 59 1.50 3.03 -4.89
C PHE A 59 2.34 3.89 -3.96
N VAL A 60 3.36 4.53 -4.52
CA VAL A 60 4.27 5.39 -3.79
C VAL A 60 4.03 6.83 -4.22
N ASN A 61 3.72 7.69 -3.27
CA ASN A 61 3.68 9.12 -3.49
C ASN A 61 5.10 9.68 -3.31
N ASN A 62 5.65 10.23 -4.38
CA ASN A 62 6.98 10.84 -4.43
C ASN A 62 6.93 12.36 -4.62
N GLU A 63 5.74 12.98 -4.58
CA GLU A 63 5.58 14.42 -4.82
C GLU A 63 5.88 15.30 -3.60
N GLY A 64 5.93 14.71 -2.40
CA GLY A 64 6.19 15.40 -1.13
C GLY A 64 7.67 15.56 -0.78
N GLU A 65 7.95 16.07 0.43
CA GLU A 65 9.32 16.11 0.98
C GLU A 65 9.87 14.71 1.32
N PHE A 66 8.98 13.73 1.49
CA PHE A 66 9.31 12.34 1.80
C PHE A 66 8.48 11.41 0.91
N SER A 67 9.07 10.27 0.52
CA SER A 67 8.34 9.19 -0.14
C SER A 67 7.49 8.45 0.88
N GLU A 68 6.23 8.19 0.53
CA GLU A 68 5.29 7.45 1.39
C GLU A 68 4.47 6.46 0.55
N ILE A 69 4.00 5.40 1.19
CA ILE A 69 3.09 4.45 0.54
C ILE A 69 1.67 4.93 0.78
N VAL A 70 0.92 5.11 -0.31
CA VAL A 70 -0.49 5.53 -0.23
C VAL A 70 -1.46 4.37 -0.38
N ALA A 71 -1.01 3.27 -0.99
CA ALA A 71 -1.80 2.06 -1.11
C ALA A 71 -0.91 0.86 -1.41
N PHE A 72 -1.38 -0.32 -1.04
CA PHE A 72 -0.75 -1.58 -1.47
C PHE A 72 -1.79 -2.62 -1.87
N PHE A 73 -1.34 -3.56 -2.68
CA PHE A 73 -2.12 -4.68 -3.18
C PHE A 73 -1.28 -5.95 -3.11
N SER A 74 -1.78 -6.98 -2.43
CA SER A 74 -1.16 -8.30 -2.41
C SER A 74 -2.03 -9.33 -3.13
N GLY A 75 -1.40 -10.14 -4.00
CA GLY A 75 -2.05 -11.23 -4.71
C GLY A 75 -1.32 -12.55 -4.45
N LEU A 76 -2.02 -13.56 -3.94
CA LEU A 76 -1.49 -14.92 -3.70
C LEU A 76 -1.58 -15.79 -4.97
N TYR A 77 -0.58 -16.65 -5.19
CA TYR A 77 -0.59 -17.57 -6.35
C TYR A 77 -1.58 -18.73 -6.21
N GLN A 78 -1.93 -19.14 -4.98
CA GLN A 78 -2.72 -20.36 -4.72
C GLN A 78 -4.20 -20.13 -4.43
N ALA A 79 -4.61 -18.90 -4.08
CA ALA A 79 -6.01 -18.58 -3.85
C ALA A 79 -6.53 -17.78 -5.04
N HIS A 80 -7.72 -18.12 -5.54
CA HIS A 80 -8.49 -17.24 -6.43
C HIS A 80 -8.60 -15.85 -5.77
N VAL A 81 -7.72 -14.93 -6.17
CA VAL A 81 -7.62 -13.51 -5.81
C VAL A 81 -8.25 -13.12 -4.47
N LEU A 82 -7.54 -13.37 -3.36
CA LEU A 82 -7.71 -12.58 -2.14
C LEU A 82 -6.89 -11.30 -2.32
N GLY A 83 -7.47 -10.31 -2.98
CA GLY A 83 -6.87 -8.99 -3.12
C GLY A 83 -7.25 -8.14 -1.93
N PHE A 84 -6.30 -7.89 -1.03
CA PHE A 84 -6.46 -6.84 -0.02
C PHE A 84 -5.94 -5.54 -0.63
N VAL A 85 -6.79 -4.51 -0.64
CA VAL A 85 -6.43 -3.14 -1.01
C VAL A 85 -6.59 -2.31 0.25
N ALA A 86 -5.51 -1.72 0.69
CA ALA A 86 -5.49 -0.78 1.80
C ALA A 86 -5.18 0.61 1.21
N TYR A 87 -5.94 1.62 1.63
CA TYR A 87 -5.74 3.00 1.23
C TYR A 87 -5.26 3.77 2.44
N SER A 88 -4.26 4.60 2.24
CA SER A 88 -3.78 5.48 3.29
C SER A 88 -4.77 6.63 3.48
N ASP A 89 -5.14 6.89 4.73
CA ASP A 89 -6.11 7.92 5.11
C ASP A 89 -5.51 9.35 5.04
N ILE A 90 -4.51 9.54 4.18
CA ILE A 90 -3.88 10.84 3.90
C ILE A 90 -4.88 11.70 3.14
N GLY A 91 -5.90 12.20 3.83
CA GLY A 91 -6.69 13.37 3.46
C GLY A 91 -7.03 13.51 1.98
N ILE A 92 -7.42 12.41 1.31
CA ILE A 92 -8.01 12.46 -0.03
C ILE A 92 -9.46 12.91 0.18
N SER A 93 -9.64 14.22 0.30
CA SER A 93 -10.96 14.86 0.41
C SER A 93 -11.82 14.66 -0.83
#